data_AF-A0AAE1JA81-F1
#
_entry.id   AF-A0AAE1JA81-F1
#
_cell.length_a   1.000
_cell.length_b   1.000
_cell.length_c   1.000
_cell.angle_alpha   90.00
_cell.angle_beta   90.00
_cell.angle_gamma   90.00
#
_symmetry.space_group_name_H-M   'P 1'
#
loop_
_entity.id
_entity.type
_entity.pdbx_description
1 polymer ?
#
loop_
_entity_poly.entity_id
_entity_poly.type
_entity_poly.pdbx_seq_one_letter_code
_entity_poly.pdbx_strand_id
1 'polypeptide(L)'
;MASPQSFLLFSVFLLYLHFHSSTSQIWIKAGYWDVSSETPIPDINSALFTHLICAFASVNSSTYEISIAKSNQQYFSIFTNIVKRKNPSIVTLLSVWNGQSETAQGILGKKGSFLR
;
A
#
# COMPACT_ATOMS: atom_id res chain seq x y z
N MET A 1 -10.88 56.40 0.60
CA MET A 1 -10.06 55.79 1.68
C MET A 1 -10.80 54.53 2.13
N ALA A 2 -10.22 53.34 1.96
CA ALA A 2 -10.88 52.10 2.36
C ALA A 2 -10.97 52.02 3.89
N SER A 3 -12.11 51.55 4.41
CA SER A 3 -12.33 51.48 5.86
C SER A 3 -11.46 50.37 6.49
N PRO A 4 -11.02 50.53 7.75
CA PRO A 4 -10.17 49.53 8.43
C PRO A 4 -10.81 48.14 8.53
N GLN A 5 -12.15 48.04 8.52
CA GLN A 5 -12.86 46.76 8.44
C GLN A 5 -12.60 46.02 7.12
N SER A 6 -12.51 46.74 6.00
CA SER A 6 -12.26 46.14 4.69
C SER A 6 -10.84 45.54 4.61
N PHE A 7 -9.86 46.19 5.25
CA PHE A 7 -8.49 45.66 5.37
C PHE A 7 -8.40 44.41 6.24
N LEU A 8 -9.15 44.35 7.35
CA LEU A 8 -9.19 43.17 8.22
C LEU A 8 -9.81 41.97 7.50
N LEU A 9 -10.94 42.16 6.81
CA LEU A 9 -11.58 41.11 6.02
C LEU A 9 -10.66 40.59 4.92
N PHE A 10 -9.97 41.50 4.23
CA PHE A 10 -9.00 41.13 3.20
C PHE A 10 -7.82 40.34 3.78
N SER A 11 -7.29 40.75 4.93
CA SER A 11 -6.22 40.04 5.64
C SER A 11 -6.63 38.62 6.06
N VAL A 12 -7.84 38.46 6.63
CA VAL A 12 -8.40 37.15 6.99
C VAL A 12 -8.60 36.27 5.75
N PHE A 13 -9.05 36.83 4.63
CA PHE A 13 -9.19 36.12 3.37
C PHE A 13 -7.84 35.64 2.81
N LEU A 14 -6.81 36.48 2.86
CA LEU A 14 -5.45 36.10 2.45
C LEU A 14 -4.85 35.03 3.36
N LEU A 15 -5.09 35.12 4.67
CA LEU A 15 -4.69 34.07 5.62
C LEU A 15 -5.42 32.75 5.33
N TYR A 16 -6.71 32.80 4.99
CA TYR A 16 -7.48 31.62 4.60
C TYR A 16 -6.91 30.97 3.32
N LEU A 17 -6.53 31.78 2.32
CA LEU A 17 -5.88 31.29 1.11
C LEU A 17 -4.48 30.71 1.37
N HIS A 18 -3.72 31.29 2.30
CA HIS A 18 -2.42 30.74 2.72
C HIS A 18 -2.54 29.43 3.50
N PHE A 19 -3.61 29.27 4.29
CA PHE A 19 -3.89 28.03 5.04
C PHE A 19 -4.60 26.98 4.20
N HIS A 20 -5.17 27.35 3.05
CA HIS A 20 -5.70 26.40 2.08
C HIS A 20 -4.55 25.68 1.38
N SER A 21 -4.00 24.69 2.07
CA SER A 21 -3.06 23.74 1.48
C SER A 21 -3.77 23.07 0.29
N SER A 22 -3.41 23.48 -0.92
CA SER A 22 -3.75 22.73 -2.12
C SER A 22 -3.27 21.31 -1.91
N THR A 23 -4.20 20.37 -1.73
CA THR A 23 -3.89 18.95 -1.70
C THR A 23 -3.42 18.58 -3.10
N SER A 24 -2.12 18.74 -3.34
CA SER A 24 -1.44 18.14 -4.48
C SER A 24 -1.88 16.68 -4.55
N GLN A 25 -2.20 16.17 -5.74
CA GLN A 25 -2.56 14.75 -5.90
C GLN A 25 -1.54 13.92 -5.13
N ILE A 26 -1.99 13.20 -4.10
CA ILE A 26 -1.07 12.49 -3.22
C ILE A 26 -0.46 11.36 -4.05
N TRP A 27 0.76 11.57 -4.52
CA TRP A 27 1.49 10.59 -5.30
C TRP A 27 1.61 9.30 -4.48
N ILE A 28 1.09 8.21 -5.03
CA ILE A 28 1.23 6.90 -4.41
C ILE A 28 2.64 6.39 -4.71
N LYS A 29 3.46 6.27 -3.68
CA LYS A 29 4.76 5.61 -3.72
C LYS A 29 4.56 4.23 -3.10
N ALA A 30 4.20 3.26 -3.94
CA ALA A 30 3.94 1.89 -3.51
C ALA A 30 5.19 1.01 -3.70
N GLY A 31 5.44 0.12 -2.73
CA GLY A 31 6.45 -0.92 -2.84
C GLY A 31 5.85 -2.29 -2.53
N TYR A 32 6.30 -3.33 -3.21
CA TYR A 32 5.98 -4.71 -2.90
C TYR A 32 7.05 -5.33 -2.00
N TRP A 33 6.61 -6.13 -1.06
CA TRP A 33 7.48 -7.00 -0.26
C TRP A 33 6.92 -8.41 -0.28
N ASP A 34 7.75 -9.37 -0.67
CA ASP A 34 7.45 -10.80 -0.63
C ASP A 34 8.46 -11.52 0.28
N VAL A 35 8.10 -12.69 0.78
CA VAL A 35 8.96 -13.52 1.64
C VAL A 35 10.27 -13.91 0.93
N SER A 36 10.26 -13.95 -0.40
CA SER A 36 11.44 -14.18 -1.23
C SER A 36 12.38 -12.97 -1.33
N SER A 37 12.01 -11.81 -0.76
CA SER A 37 12.80 -10.58 -0.81
C SER A 37 14.10 -10.72 -0.01
N GLU A 38 15.20 -10.21 -0.57
CA GLU A 38 16.49 -10.12 0.12
C GLU A 38 16.49 -9.13 1.29
N THR A 39 15.47 -8.26 1.40
CA THR A 39 15.36 -7.26 2.46
C THR A 39 14.44 -7.75 3.58
N PRO A 40 14.94 -7.96 4.81
CA PRO A 40 14.10 -8.26 5.97
C PRO A 40 13.11 -7.12 6.27
N ILE A 41 11.91 -7.45 6.77
CA ILE A 41 10.86 -6.46 7.08
C ILE A 41 11.38 -5.31 7.97
N PRO A 42 12.16 -5.54 9.05
CA PRO A 42 12.68 -4.47 9.89
C PRO A 42 13.58 -3.47 9.16
N ASP A 43 14.25 -3.91 8.09
CA ASP A 43 15.23 -3.12 7.36
C ASP A 43 14.59 -2.23 6.30
N ILE A 44 13.33 -2.51 5.92
CA ILE A 44 12.56 -1.68 5.00
C ILE A 44 12.52 -0.22 5.49
N ASN A 45 13.02 0.70 4.66
CA ASN A 45 12.88 2.14 4.90
C ASN A 45 11.49 2.62 4.47
N SER A 46 10.49 2.43 5.32
CA SER A 46 9.09 2.77 5.03
C SER A 46 8.84 4.29 4.87
N ALA A 47 9.79 5.15 5.24
CA ALA A 47 9.68 6.60 5.00
C ALA A 47 9.73 6.97 3.51
N LEU A 48 10.22 6.07 2.65
CA LEU A 48 10.28 6.27 1.20
C LEU A 48 8.93 6.02 0.50
N PHE A 49 7.98 5.41 1.19
CA PHE A 49 6.73 4.91 0.64
C PHE A 49 5.52 5.55 1.29
N THR A 50 4.43 5.68 0.53
CA THR A 50 3.10 5.97 1.08
C THR A 50 2.31 4.69 1.28
N HIS A 51 2.58 3.66 0.47
CA HIS A 51 1.94 2.35 0.55
C HIS A 51 2.99 1.23 0.49
N LEU A 52 2.81 0.20 1.31
CA LEU A 52 3.57 -1.05 1.20
C LEU A 52 2.63 -2.23 1.08
N ILE A 53 2.94 -3.14 0.15
CA ILE A 53 2.08 -4.24 -0.22
C ILE A 53 2.79 -5.54 0.19
N CYS A 54 2.21 -6.26 1.15
CA CYS A 54 2.71 -7.57 1.59
C CYS A 54 2.16 -8.64 0.65
N ALA A 55 3.06 -9.38 0.02
CA ALA A 55 2.77 -10.32 -1.06
C ALA A 55 3.33 -11.71 -0.71
N PHE A 56 2.74 -12.83 -1.16
CA PHE A 56 1.38 -12.99 -1.70
C PHE A 56 0.56 -13.91 -0.79
N ALA A 57 -0.69 -13.55 -0.52
CA ALA A 57 -1.69 -14.52 -0.07
C ALA A 57 -2.17 -15.35 -1.26
N SER A 58 -2.66 -16.55 -1.00
CA SER A 58 -3.20 -17.47 -2.01
C SER A 58 -4.72 -17.55 -1.91
N VAL A 59 -5.39 -17.91 -2.99
CA VAL A 59 -6.82 -18.28 -2.98
C VAL A 59 -6.92 -19.79 -3.11
N ASN A 60 -7.64 -20.43 -2.21
CA ASN A 60 -7.92 -21.86 -2.32
C ASN A 60 -8.89 -22.08 -3.49
N SER A 61 -8.51 -22.91 -4.47
CA SER A 61 -9.31 -23.14 -5.68
C SER A 61 -10.62 -23.89 -5.44
N SER A 62 -10.78 -24.55 -4.28
CA SER A 62 -11.97 -25.33 -3.92
C SER A 62 -12.90 -24.56 -2.99
N THR A 63 -12.36 -23.84 -2.00
CA THR A 63 -13.16 -23.09 -1.02
C THR A 63 -13.32 -21.62 -1.38
N TYR A 64 -12.54 -21.09 -2.32
CA TYR A 64 -12.46 -19.67 -2.69
C TYR A 64 -12.05 -18.74 -1.55
N GLU A 65 -11.48 -19.30 -0.47
CA GLU A 65 -10.99 -18.55 0.66
C GLU A 65 -9.56 -18.06 0.46
N ILE A 66 -9.27 -16.87 0.98
CA ILE A 66 -7.91 -16.33 1.06
C ILE A 66 -7.17 -17.07 2.17
N SER A 67 -5.97 -17.57 1.84
CA SER A 67 -5.10 -18.29 2.76
C SER A 67 -3.67 -17.78 2.67
N ILE A 68 -2.95 -17.84 3.77
CA ILE A 68 -1.51 -17.56 3.83
C ILE A 68 -0.84 -18.88 4.20
N ALA A 69 0.23 -19.24 3.48
CA ALA A 69 1.01 -20.43 3.80
C ALA A 69 1.49 -20.36 5.27
N LYS A 70 1.40 -21.47 6.01
CA LYS A 70 1.80 -21.52 7.43
C LYS A 70 3.23 -21.03 7.64
N SER A 71 4.14 -21.34 6.72
CA SER A 71 5.54 -20.86 6.73
C SER A 71 5.66 -19.34 6.69
N ASN A 72 4.66 -18.66 6.13
CA ASN A 72 4.69 -17.22 5.87
C ASN A 72 3.84 -16.43 6.87
N GLN A 73 3.02 -17.10 7.68
CA GLN A 73 2.03 -16.48 8.58
C GLN A 73 2.67 -15.48 9.57
N GLN A 74 3.87 -15.79 10.08
CA GLN A 74 4.58 -14.88 10.99
C GLN A 74 4.98 -13.57 10.31
N TYR A 75 5.44 -13.61 9.06
CA TYR A 75 5.82 -12.39 8.34
C TYR A 75 4.62 -11.47 8.10
N PHE A 76 3.49 -12.05 7.70
CA PHE A 76 2.27 -11.31 7.41
C PHE A 76 1.66 -10.71 8.69
N SER A 77 1.73 -11.42 9.82
CA SER A 77 1.18 -10.92 11.10
C SER A 77 1.98 -9.75 11.67
N ILE A 78 3.29 -9.69 11.43
CA ILE A 78 4.15 -8.61 11.94
C ILE A 78 4.32 -7.46 10.95
N PHE A 79 4.11 -7.68 9.65
CA PHE A 79 4.46 -6.74 8.57
C PHE A 79 4.03 -5.30 8.87
N THR A 80 2.73 -5.07 9.07
CA THR A 80 2.16 -3.74 9.30
C THR A 80 2.75 -3.07 10.53
N ASN A 81 2.89 -3.81 11.64
CA ASN A 81 3.43 -3.26 12.88
C ASN A 81 4.90 -2.86 12.72
N ILE A 82 5.70 -3.63 11.98
CA ILE A 82 7.11 -3.32 11.78
C ILE A 82 7.29 -2.10 10.88
N VAL A 83 6.64 -2.06 9.71
CA VAL A 83 6.83 -0.95 8.76
C VAL A 83 6.29 0.38 9.32
N LYS A 84 5.27 0.33 10.19
CA LYS A 84 4.76 1.52 10.89
C LYS A 84 5.73 2.12 11.90
N ARG A 85 6.74 1.38 12.39
CA ARG A 85 7.74 1.93 13.32
C ARG A 85 8.55 3.07 12.70
N LYS A 86 8.87 2.97 11.41
CA LYS A 86 9.64 3.98 10.66
C LYS A 86 8.75 4.99 9.92
N ASN A 87 7.49 4.64 9.65
CA ASN A 87 6.51 5.53 9.04
C ASN A 87 5.10 5.24 9.60
N PRO A 88 4.68 5.91 10.69
CA PRO A 88 3.39 5.65 11.34
C PRO A 88 2.17 5.89 10.43
N SER A 89 2.31 6.76 9.43
CA SER A 89 1.25 7.15 8.50
C SER A 89 1.14 6.21 7.28
N ILE A 90 2.00 5.19 7.16
CA ILE A 90 2.00 4.31 6.00
C ILE A 90 0.74 3.44 5.93
N VAL A 91 0.24 3.25 4.71
CA VAL A 91 -0.85 2.33 4.42
C VAL A 91 -0.25 0.98 4.01
N THR A 92 -0.77 -0.11 4.58
CA THR A 92 -0.35 -1.47 4.21
C THR A 92 -1.49 -2.23 3.54
N LEU A 93 -1.19 -2.91 2.45
CA LEU A 93 -2.14 -3.72 1.69
C LEU A 93 -1.68 -5.17 1.62
N LEU A 94 -2.63 -6.09 1.49
CA LEU A 94 -2.38 -7.51 1.24
C LEU A 94 -2.54 -7.78 -0.26
N SER A 95 -1.48 -8.25 -0.92
CA SER A 95 -1.59 -8.74 -2.29
C SER A 95 -2.02 -10.19 -2.28
N VAL A 96 -3.06 -10.50 -3.06
CA VAL A 96 -3.59 -11.84 -3.23
C VAL A 96 -3.22 -12.30 -4.64
N TRP A 97 -2.60 -13.49 -4.71
CA TRP A 97 -2.25 -14.21 -5.92
C TRP A 97 -1.13 -13.56 -6.77
N ASN A 98 -0.30 -14.38 -7.44
CA ASN A 98 0.96 -13.95 -8.06
C ASN A 98 1.20 -14.41 -9.51
N GLY A 99 0.22 -15.02 -10.19
CA GLY A 99 0.41 -15.45 -11.58
C GLY A 99 1.18 -16.75 -11.80
N GLN A 100 2.00 -17.18 -10.85
CA GLN A 100 2.98 -18.23 -11.10
C GLN A 100 2.36 -19.60 -11.37
N SER A 101 1.34 -19.98 -10.60
CA SER A 101 0.66 -21.27 -10.80
C SER A 101 0.05 -21.37 -12.20
N GLU A 102 -0.66 -20.33 -12.64
CA GLU A 102 -1.31 -20.31 -13.96
C GLU A 102 -0.30 -20.21 -15.10
N THR A 103 0.77 -19.43 -14.91
CA THR A 103 1.87 -19.35 -15.87
C THR A 103 2.54 -20.71 -16.04
N ALA A 104 2.79 -21.43 -14.93
CA ALA A 104 3.35 -22.79 -14.97
C ALA A 104 2.39 -23.78 -15.66
N GLN A 105 1.08 -23.71 -15.40
CA GLN A 105 0.11 -24.53 -16.12
C GLN A 105 0.10 -24.22 -17.63
N GLY A 106 0.16 -22.94 -18.00
CA GLY A 106 0.24 -22.50 -19.39
C GLY A 106 1.49 -23.04 -20.11
N ILE A 107 2.66 -22.99 -19.46
CA ILE A 107 3.91 -23.57 -19.99
C ILE A 107 3.78 -25.07 -20.21
N LEU A 108 3.04 -25.77 -19.33
CA LEU A 108 2.78 -27.21 -19.44
C LEU A 108 1.65 -27.56 -20.44
N GLY A 109 1.12 -26.58 -21.18
CA GLY A 109 0.01 -26.77 -22.12
C GLY A 109 -1.34 -27.08 -21.45
N LYS A 110 -1.44 -26.87 -20.14
CA LYS A 110 -2.67 -27.07 -19.36
C LYS A 110 -3.48 -25.77 -19.34
N LYS A 111 -4.79 -25.88 -19.50
CA LYS A 111 -5.69 -24.71 -19.47
C LYS A 111 -5.71 -24.13 -18.05
N GLY A 112 -5.39 -22.84 -17.92
CA GLY A 112 -5.46 -22.12 -16.64
C GLY A 112 -6.89 -22.13 -16.08
N SER A 113 -7.01 -22.37 -14.78
CA SER A 113 -8.29 -22.59 -14.09
C SER A 113 -9.15 -21.33 -13.92
N PHE A 114 -8.66 -20.15 -14.31
CA PHE A 114 -9.34 -18.87 -14.07
C PHE A 114 -10.20 -18.37 -15.25
N LEU A 115 -10.13 -19.00 -16.43
CA LEU A 115 -10.97 -18.66 -17.59
C LEU A 115 -12.30 -19.44 -17.60
N ARG A 116 -12.95 -19.60 -16.44
CA ARG A 116 -14.27 -20.23 -16.36
C ARG A 116 -15.28 -19.37 -15.66
#